data_AF-A0A1Q4WFC0-F1
#
_entry.id   AF-A0A1Q4WFC0-F1
#
_cell.length_a   1.000
_cell.length_b   1.000
_cell.length_c   1.000
_cell.angle_alpha   90.00
_cell.angle_beta   90.00
_cell.angle_gamma   90.00
#
_symmetry.space_group_name_H-M   'P 1'
#
loop_
_entity.id
_entity.type
_entity.pdbx_description
1 polymer ?
#
loop_
_entity_poly.entity_id
_entity_poly.type
_entity_poly.pdbx_seq_one_letter_code
_entity_poly.pdbx_strand_id
1 'polypeptide(L)'
;MSSLVIGGTYSARIHGIAGPWTVHGTVTIWDVQHHDNGLTTVTVQLSDHPDPRCPGHSTYATATVSALPDGARALVDLVTPEPGPSRIGLGYRLLAQHPAEDAALHLAAADHVLAEWEPVPADDSPLGSSALPALARAAHRATEHTTGRRDAEAERDQLIRRLDAGGVPRDVLAHTIGRNISRIGQLCRTSPTGRTNCTTVDA
;
A
#
# COMPACT_ATOMS: atom_id res chain seq x y z
N MET A 1 -25.93 -0.79 -8.30
CA MET A 1 -24.84 -1.04 -7.33
C MET A 1 -24.96 0.00 -6.23
N SER A 2 -24.97 -0.40 -4.95
CA SER A 2 -25.01 0.54 -3.82
C SER A 2 -23.74 1.38 -3.81
N SER A 3 -23.84 2.70 -3.87
CA SER A 3 -22.68 3.61 -3.77
C SER A 3 -22.02 3.47 -2.40
N LEU A 4 -20.70 3.70 -2.32
CA LEU A 4 -20.04 3.86 -1.03
C LEU A 4 -20.52 5.17 -0.41
N VAL A 5 -20.74 5.17 0.89
CA VAL A 5 -21.31 6.29 1.64
C VAL A 5 -20.30 6.71 2.69
N ILE A 6 -19.96 8.00 2.73
CA ILE A 6 -19.11 8.59 3.76
C ILE A 6 -19.80 8.44 5.12
N GLY A 7 -19.03 8.04 6.14
CA GLY A 7 -19.51 7.62 7.46
C GLY A 7 -20.14 6.23 7.47
N GLY A 8 -20.25 5.54 6.33
CA GLY A 8 -20.88 4.23 6.26
C GLY A 8 -19.93 3.12 6.72
N THR A 9 -20.41 2.26 7.61
CA THR A 9 -19.68 1.07 8.08
C THR A 9 -20.21 -0.21 7.43
N TYR A 10 -19.31 -1.04 6.92
CA TYR A 10 -19.61 -2.29 6.20
C TYR A 10 -18.88 -3.45 6.86
N SER A 11 -19.41 -4.67 6.72
CA SER A 11 -18.65 -5.87 7.09
C SER A 11 -17.45 -6.04 6.16
N ALA A 12 -16.35 -6.54 6.70
CA ALA A 12 -15.11 -6.69 5.97
C ALA A 12 -14.51 -8.09 6.15
N ARG A 13 -14.00 -8.65 5.06
CA ARG A 13 -13.10 -9.81 5.07
C ARG A 13 -11.69 -9.31 4.83
N ILE A 14 -10.85 -9.40 5.85
CA ILE A 14 -9.51 -8.85 5.88
C ILE A 14 -8.53 -10.00 5.65
N HIS A 15 -7.77 -9.95 4.56
CA HIS A 15 -6.83 -10.99 4.16
C HIS A 15 -5.39 -10.53 4.41
N GLY A 16 -4.56 -11.34 5.08
CA GLY A 16 -3.10 -11.17 5.05
C GLY A 16 -2.41 -10.68 6.32
N ILE A 17 -3.01 -10.79 7.52
CA ILE A 17 -2.33 -10.34 8.75
C ILE A 17 -1.33 -11.38 9.31
N ALA A 18 -1.51 -12.69 9.06
CA ALA A 18 -0.59 -13.74 9.55
C ALA A 18 -0.82 -15.12 8.88
N GLY A 19 -0.69 -15.23 7.55
CA GLY A 19 -0.97 -16.47 6.82
C GLY A 19 -2.43 -16.59 6.35
N PRO A 20 -2.94 -17.79 5.98
CA PRO A 20 -4.19 -17.99 5.23
C PRO A 20 -5.49 -17.61 5.97
N TRP A 21 -5.39 -16.97 7.14
CA TRP A 21 -6.53 -16.62 7.99
C TRP A 21 -7.23 -15.37 7.48
N THR A 22 -8.55 -15.49 7.30
CA THR A 22 -9.44 -14.36 7.00
C THR A 22 -9.99 -13.82 8.32
N VAL A 23 -9.67 -12.57 8.65
CA VAL A 23 -10.27 -11.90 9.81
C VAL A 23 -11.57 -11.24 9.35
N HIS A 24 -12.63 -11.44 10.14
CA HIS A 24 -13.93 -10.82 9.91
C HIS A 24 -14.04 -9.56 10.77
N GLY A 25 -13.98 -8.40 10.13
CA GLY A 25 -13.99 -7.11 10.80
C GLY A 25 -15.01 -6.15 10.19
N THR A 26 -14.77 -4.86 10.40
CA THR A 26 -15.57 -3.78 9.82
C THR A 26 -14.70 -2.72 9.15
N VAL A 27 -15.26 -2.06 8.16
CA VAL A 27 -14.64 -0.95 7.42
C VAL A 27 -15.59 0.23 7.46
N THR A 28 -15.13 1.37 7.97
CA THR A 28 -15.85 2.65 7.88
C THR A 28 -15.20 3.54 6.85
N ILE A 29 -16.00 4.12 5.95
CA ILE A 29 -15.52 4.95 4.83
C ILE A 29 -15.56 6.40 5.25
N TRP A 30 -14.43 7.10 5.17
CA TRP A 30 -14.32 8.51 5.54
C TRP A 30 -14.08 9.44 4.37
N ASP A 31 -13.59 8.91 3.24
CA ASP A 31 -13.50 9.64 1.98
C ASP A 31 -13.68 8.71 0.78
N VAL A 32 -14.20 9.26 -0.31
CA VAL A 32 -14.37 8.59 -1.61
C VAL A 32 -13.99 9.58 -2.70
N GLN A 33 -12.90 9.30 -3.42
CA GLN A 33 -12.42 10.12 -4.51
C GLN A 33 -12.55 9.36 -5.83
N HIS A 34 -13.15 10.00 -6.82
CA HIS A 34 -13.26 9.48 -8.17
C HIS A 34 -12.25 10.21 -9.07
N HIS A 35 -11.43 9.45 -9.76
CA HIS A 35 -10.39 9.96 -10.65
C HIS A 35 -10.86 9.89 -12.11
N ASP A 36 -10.33 10.78 -12.96
CA ASP A 36 -10.72 10.89 -14.39
C ASP A 36 -10.43 9.62 -15.19
N ASN A 37 -9.50 8.79 -14.73
CA ASN A 37 -9.17 7.49 -15.31
C ASN A 37 -10.16 6.37 -14.94
N GLY A 38 -11.25 6.70 -14.22
CA GLY A 38 -12.26 5.75 -13.76
C GLY A 38 -11.90 5.01 -12.47
N LEU A 39 -10.76 5.31 -11.87
CA LEU A 39 -10.33 4.73 -10.60
C LEU A 39 -11.07 5.40 -9.44
N THR A 40 -11.38 4.64 -8.39
CA THR A 40 -11.96 5.18 -7.15
C THR A 40 -11.03 4.85 -6.00
N THR A 41 -10.55 5.86 -5.28
CA THR A 41 -9.79 5.68 -4.03
C THR A 41 -10.68 5.99 -2.83
N VAL A 42 -10.41 5.33 -1.72
CA VAL A 42 -11.12 5.56 -0.47
C VAL A 42 -10.15 5.65 0.68
N THR A 43 -10.49 6.50 1.64
CA THR A 43 -9.87 6.51 2.97
C THR A 43 -10.81 5.81 3.93
N VAL A 44 -10.29 4.82 4.64
CA VAL A 44 -11.07 3.95 5.51
C VAL A 44 -10.46 3.81 6.88
N GLN A 45 -11.32 3.61 7.87
CA GLN A 45 -10.94 3.06 9.16
C GLN A 45 -11.26 1.57 9.16
N LEU A 46 -10.26 0.76 9.50
CA LEU A 46 -10.36 -0.68 9.61
C LEU A 46 -10.52 -1.05 11.08
N SER A 47 -11.39 -2.01 11.38
CA SER A 47 -11.51 -2.63 12.69
C SER A 47 -11.50 -4.15 12.53
N ASP A 48 -10.77 -4.83 13.41
CA ASP A 48 -10.75 -6.30 13.48
C ASP A 48 -12.00 -6.88 14.14
N HIS A 49 -12.93 -6.04 14.62
CA HIS A 49 -14.15 -6.44 15.28
C HIS A 49 -15.36 -6.41 14.32
N PRO A 50 -16.22 -7.45 14.33
CA PRO A 50 -17.40 -7.53 13.46
C PRO A 50 -18.57 -6.64 13.90
N ASP A 51 -18.64 -6.26 15.19
CA ASP A 51 -19.60 -5.27 15.70
C ASP A 51 -19.05 -3.85 15.52
N PRO A 52 -19.70 -2.97 14.73
CA PRO A 52 -19.25 -1.60 14.50
C PRO A 52 -19.30 -0.69 15.74
N ARG A 53 -19.96 -1.12 16.83
CA ARG A 53 -20.08 -0.37 18.08
C ARG A 53 -18.99 -0.72 19.09
N CYS A 54 -18.23 -1.78 18.86
CA CYS A 54 -17.17 -2.19 19.76
C CYS A 54 -15.88 -1.43 19.40
N PRO A 55 -15.21 -0.81 20.39
CA PRO A 55 -13.86 -0.29 20.20
C PRO A 55 -12.88 -1.47 20.12
N GLY A 56 -12.76 -2.06 18.93
CA GLY A 56 -11.70 -3.00 18.58
C GLY A 56 -10.40 -2.27 18.27
N HIS A 57 -9.35 -3.02 17.92
CA HIS A 57 -8.15 -2.40 17.37
C HIS A 57 -8.51 -1.80 16.01
N SER A 58 -8.29 -0.49 15.86
CA SER A 58 -8.57 0.19 14.60
C SER A 58 -7.35 0.90 14.03
N THR A 59 -7.21 0.82 12.72
CA THR A 59 -6.18 1.55 11.95
C THR A 59 -6.81 2.27 10.77
N TYR A 60 -6.07 3.16 10.12
CA TYR A 60 -6.48 3.79 8.87
C TYR A 60 -5.79 3.16 7.68
N ALA A 61 -6.47 3.20 6.54
CA ALA A 61 -5.89 2.84 5.28
C ALA A 61 -6.44 3.70 4.13
N THR A 62 -5.62 3.93 3.12
CA THR A 62 -6.11 4.31 1.78
C THR A 62 -6.06 3.10 0.87
N ALA A 63 -7.01 3.00 -0.04
CA ALA A 63 -7.10 1.87 -0.96
C ALA A 63 -7.82 2.23 -2.26
N THR A 64 -7.52 1.48 -3.32
CA THR A 64 -8.28 1.50 -4.57
C THR A 64 -9.47 0.55 -4.48
N VAL A 65 -10.63 1.00 -4.96
CA VAL A 65 -11.84 0.17 -5.05
C VAL A 65 -11.83 -0.59 -6.37
N SER A 66 -11.72 -1.92 -6.30
CA SER A 66 -11.93 -2.82 -7.42
C SER A 66 -13.34 -3.42 -7.35
N ALA A 67 -14.12 -3.29 -8.42
CA ALA A 67 -15.34 -4.07 -8.58
C ALA A 67 -14.98 -5.52 -8.97
N LEU A 68 -15.65 -6.49 -8.37
CA LEU A 68 -15.51 -7.90 -8.68
C LEU A 68 -16.61 -8.35 -9.66
N PRO A 69 -16.41 -9.44 -10.42
CA PRO A 69 -17.38 -9.91 -11.41
C PRO A 69 -18.77 -10.25 -10.83
N ASP A 70 -18.84 -10.59 -9.55
CA ASP A 70 -20.07 -10.87 -8.81
C ASP A 70 -20.74 -9.60 -8.24
N GLY A 71 -20.21 -8.41 -8.54
CA GLY A 71 -20.70 -7.13 -8.06
C GLY A 71 -20.24 -6.77 -6.64
N ALA A 72 -19.44 -7.61 -5.98
CA ALA A 72 -18.81 -7.26 -4.72
C ALA A 72 -17.68 -6.23 -4.92
N ARG A 73 -17.28 -5.57 -3.84
CA ARG A 73 -16.17 -4.59 -3.85
C ARG A 73 -14.99 -5.17 -3.09
N ALA A 74 -13.80 -5.01 -3.65
CA ALA A 74 -12.55 -5.26 -2.97
C ALA A 74 -11.77 -3.94 -2.84
N LEU A 75 -11.17 -3.74 -1.69
CA LEU A 75 -10.12 -2.75 -1.51
C LEU A 75 -8.79 -3.43 -1.81
N VAL A 76 -8.04 -2.83 -2.72
CA VAL A 76 -6.72 -3.27 -3.22
C VAL A 76 -5.74 -2.11 -3.14
N ASP A 77 -4.45 -2.39 -3.37
CA ASP A 77 -3.38 -1.37 -3.32
C ASP A 77 -3.37 -0.59 -2.00
N LEU A 78 -3.49 -1.31 -0.88
CA LEU A 78 -3.66 -0.71 0.43
C LEU A 78 -2.39 -0.02 0.94
N VAL A 79 -2.58 1.16 1.53
CA VAL A 79 -1.58 1.88 2.31
C VAL A 79 -2.03 1.90 3.77
N THR A 80 -1.26 1.30 4.67
CA THR A 80 -1.62 1.14 6.10
C THR A 80 -0.35 1.01 6.96
N PRO A 81 -0.34 1.46 8.24
CA PRO A 81 0.86 1.64 9.05
C PRO A 81 1.61 0.41 9.59
N GLU A 82 1.22 -0.81 9.22
CA GLU A 82 1.86 -2.08 9.66
C GLU A 82 1.88 -3.07 8.47
N PRO A 83 2.48 -4.28 8.55
CA PRO A 83 2.11 -5.36 7.62
C PRO A 83 0.61 -5.64 7.76
N GLY A 84 -0.16 -4.88 6.99
CA GLY A 84 -1.61 -4.88 7.01
C GLY A 84 -2.17 -5.74 5.88
N PRO A 85 -3.49 -5.77 5.76
CA PRO A 85 -4.14 -6.65 4.80
C PRO A 85 -3.69 -6.39 3.36
N SER A 86 -3.40 -7.48 2.63
CA SER A 86 -3.12 -7.44 1.20
C SER A 86 -4.38 -7.19 0.37
N ARG A 87 -5.56 -7.51 0.94
CA ARG A 87 -6.86 -7.28 0.33
C ARG A 87 -7.96 -7.21 1.38
N ILE A 88 -8.95 -6.37 1.14
CA ILE A 88 -10.16 -6.33 1.96
C ILE A 88 -11.40 -6.52 1.07
N GLY A 89 -12.18 -7.56 1.32
CA GLY A 89 -13.49 -7.74 0.70
C GLY A 89 -14.57 -7.01 1.50
N LEU A 90 -15.35 -6.15 0.86
CA LEU A 90 -16.45 -5.41 1.49
C LEU A 90 -17.78 -6.16 1.31
N GLY A 91 -18.53 -6.27 2.40
CA GLY A 91 -19.92 -6.68 2.36
C GLY A 91 -20.80 -5.62 1.70
N TYR A 92 -21.94 -6.06 1.15
CA TYR A 92 -22.90 -5.21 0.44
C TYR A 92 -23.85 -4.44 1.37
N ARG A 93 -23.86 -4.76 2.67
CA ARG A 93 -24.82 -4.21 3.65
C ARG A 93 -24.16 -3.14 4.51
N LEU A 94 -24.79 -1.98 4.57
CA LEU A 94 -24.51 -0.94 5.55
C LEU A 94 -24.92 -1.44 6.95
N LEU A 95 -23.96 -1.48 7.88
CA LEU A 95 -24.17 -1.92 9.26
C LEU A 95 -24.44 -0.74 10.20
N ALA A 96 -23.74 0.37 9.97
CA ALA A 96 -23.89 1.61 10.74
C ALA A 96 -23.64 2.82 9.83
N GLN A 97 -24.15 3.98 10.25
CA GLN A 97 -23.93 5.26 9.60
C GLN A 97 -23.46 6.24 10.66
N HIS A 98 -22.25 6.75 10.49
CA HIS A 98 -21.70 7.84 11.26
C HIS A 98 -22.06 9.18 10.61
N PRO A 99 -22.13 10.26 11.40
CA PRO A 99 -22.27 11.62 10.88
C PRO A 99 -21.19 11.93 9.85
N ALA A 100 -21.57 12.47 8.69
CA ALA A 100 -20.61 12.82 7.65
C ALA A 100 -19.69 14.00 8.08
N GLU A 101 -20.14 14.81 9.03
CA GLU A 101 -19.35 15.90 9.64
C GLU A 101 -18.10 15.41 10.40
N ASP A 102 -18.10 14.15 10.86
CA ASP A 102 -16.94 13.55 11.52
C ASP A 102 -15.81 13.23 10.53
N ALA A 103 -16.09 13.23 9.21
CA ALA A 103 -15.13 12.86 8.19
C ALA A 103 -13.85 13.71 8.26
N ALA A 104 -13.94 15.01 8.50
CA ALA A 104 -12.76 15.88 8.59
C ALA A 104 -11.82 15.46 9.74
N LEU A 105 -12.37 15.07 10.88
CA LEU A 105 -11.59 14.59 12.02
C LEU A 105 -10.90 13.27 11.69
N HIS A 106 -11.63 12.34 11.09
CA HIS A 106 -11.10 11.04 10.71
C HIS A 106 -10.09 11.11 9.57
N LEU A 107 -10.24 12.06 8.64
CA LEU A 107 -9.26 12.32 7.59
C LEU A 107 -7.99 12.91 8.17
N ALA A 108 -8.07 13.88 9.08
CA ALA A 108 -6.88 14.39 9.76
C ALA A 108 -6.16 13.29 10.58
N ALA A 109 -6.91 12.39 11.22
CA ALA A 109 -6.34 11.23 11.89
C ALA A 109 -5.70 10.24 10.90
N ALA A 110 -6.36 9.98 9.77
CA ALA A 110 -5.82 9.15 8.71
C ALA A 110 -4.54 9.74 8.14
N ASP A 111 -4.51 11.03 7.81
CA ASP A 111 -3.32 11.74 7.33
C ASP A 111 -2.18 11.63 8.34
N HIS A 112 -2.46 11.83 9.63
CA HIS A 112 -1.45 11.68 10.67
C HIS A 112 -0.89 10.25 10.74
N VAL A 113 -1.78 9.24 10.66
CA VAL A 113 -1.41 7.82 10.73
C VAL A 113 -0.70 7.36 9.45
N LEU A 114 -1.05 7.93 8.29
CA LEU A 114 -0.57 7.54 6.96
C LEU A 114 0.56 8.42 6.42
N ALA A 115 0.91 9.53 7.10
CA ALA A 115 1.98 10.45 6.68
C ALA A 115 3.33 9.75 6.49
N GLU A 116 3.57 8.65 7.20
CA GLU A 116 4.79 7.83 7.05
C GLU A 116 4.65 6.74 5.96
N TRP A 117 3.50 6.65 5.28
CA TRP A 117 3.05 5.50 4.50
C TRP A 117 2.62 5.80 3.06
N GLU A 118 2.44 7.06 2.65
CA GLU A 118 2.06 7.43 1.27
C GLU A 118 2.95 6.80 0.17
N PRO A 119 2.40 6.57 -1.05
CA PRO A 119 3.19 6.11 -2.19
C PRO A 119 4.29 7.12 -2.49
N VAL A 120 5.53 6.65 -2.49
CA VAL A 120 6.65 7.50 -2.87
C VAL A 120 6.47 7.89 -4.35
N PRO A 121 6.53 9.18 -4.71
CA PRO A 121 6.37 9.63 -6.09
C PRO A 121 7.29 8.82 -7.01
N ALA A 122 6.80 8.38 -8.17
CA ALA A 122 7.56 7.53 -9.11
C ALA A 122 8.67 8.28 -9.87
N ASP A 123 9.07 9.45 -9.41
CA ASP A 123 10.21 10.19 -9.96
C ASP A 123 11.54 9.50 -9.61
N ASP A 124 12.62 9.92 -10.24
CA ASP A 124 13.98 9.46 -9.93
C ASP A 124 14.66 10.32 -8.85
N SER A 125 13.88 11.12 -8.12
CA SER A 125 14.42 12.02 -7.09
C SER A 125 15.01 11.21 -5.92
N PRO A 126 16.11 11.67 -5.31
CA PRO A 126 16.69 11.05 -4.12
C PRO A 126 15.70 11.01 -2.95
N LEU A 127 15.75 9.94 -2.15
CA LEU A 127 14.85 9.73 -1.00
C LEU A 127 15.62 9.67 0.31
N GLY A 128 15.09 10.33 1.35
CA GLY A 128 15.60 10.24 2.71
C GLY A 128 15.10 9.00 3.46
N SER A 129 15.54 8.86 4.72
CA SER A 129 15.17 7.74 5.61
C SER A 129 13.67 7.61 5.86
N SER A 130 12.89 8.67 5.67
CA SER A 130 11.42 8.65 5.76
C SER A 130 10.75 7.69 4.76
N ALA A 131 11.42 7.31 3.67
CA ALA A 131 10.90 6.37 2.67
C ALA A 131 11.29 4.89 2.92
N LEU A 132 11.98 4.57 4.03
CA LEU A 132 12.30 3.18 4.42
C LEU A 132 11.06 2.28 4.58
N PRO A 133 9.91 2.74 5.09
CA PRO A 133 8.69 1.94 5.13
C PRO A 133 8.23 1.50 3.74
N ALA A 134 8.36 2.35 2.71
CA ALA A 134 8.01 2.01 1.34
C ALA A 134 8.89 0.88 0.78
N LEU A 135 10.19 0.90 1.10
CA LEU A 135 11.12 -0.16 0.73
C LEU A 135 10.75 -1.50 1.38
N ALA A 136 10.41 -1.51 2.67
CA ALA A 136 9.98 -2.73 3.36
C ALA A 136 8.74 -3.35 2.70
N ARG A 137 7.76 -2.53 2.30
CA ARG A 137 6.55 -2.98 1.61
C ARG A 137 6.83 -3.59 0.24
N ALA A 138 7.64 -2.91 -0.59
CA ALA A 138 8.02 -3.43 -1.90
C ALA A 138 8.78 -4.77 -1.78
N ALA A 139 9.64 -4.90 -0.76
CA ALA A 139 10.34 -6.14 -0.47
C ALA A 139 9.39 -7.27 -0.04
N HIS A 140 8.40 -6.97 0.79
CA HIS A 140 7.40 -7.94 1.23
C HIS A 140 6.51 -8.42 0.06
N ARG A 141 6.02 -7.51 -0.79
CA ARG A 141 5.25 -7.86 -2.01
C ARG A 141 6.06 -8.74 -2.96
N ALA A 142 7.36 -8.46 -3.10
CA ALA A 142 8.27 -9.28 -3.91
C ALA A 142 8.48 -10.70 -3.35
N THR A 143 8.21 -10.93 -2.07
CA THR A 143 8.31 -12.27 -1.43
C THR A 143 7.01 -13.08 -1.49
N GLU A 144 5.84 -12.44 -1.39
CA GLU A 144 4.56 -13.14 -1.20
C GLU A 144 3.81 -13.50 -2.50
N HIS A 145 3.98 -12.75 -3.59
CA HIS A 145 3.15 -12.93 -4.79
C HIS A 145 3.84 -13.71 -5.93
N THR A 146 3.13 -14.69 -6.51
CA THR A 146 3.56 -15.41 -7.74
C THR A 146 3.22 -14.63 -9.01
N THR A 147 2.15 -13.82 -8.99
CA THR A 147 1.69 -12.96 -10.10
C THR A 147 2.03 -11.50 -9.77
N GLY A 148 2.73 -10.78 -10.66
CA GLY A 148 3.18 -9.39 -10.39
C GLY A 148 4.51 -9.28 -9.63
N ARG A 149 5.18 -10.41 -9.35
CA ARG A 149 6.48 -10.44 -8.65
C ARG A 149 7.55 -9.56 -9.29
N ARG A 150 7.61 -9.54 -10.63
CA ARG A 150 8.61 -8.77 -11.38
C ARG A 150 8.43 -7.27 -11.16
N ASP A 151 7.20 -6.80 -11.09
CA ASP A 151 6.90 -5.37 -10.91
C ASP A 151 7.23 -4.95 -9.47
N ALA A 152 6.90 -5.79 -8.48
CA ALA A 152 7.30 -5.55 -7.08
C ALA A 152 8.82 -5.62 -6.87
N GLU A 153 9.53 -6.52 -7.56
CA GLU A 153 11.00 -6.57 -7.55
C GLU A 153 11.61 -5.32 -8.18
N ALA A 154 11.04 -4.83 -9.29
CA ALA A 154 11.48 -3.61 -9.96
C ALA A 154 11.26 -2.37 -9.09
N GLU A 155 10.10 -2.25 -8.45
CA GLU A 155 9.76 -1.18 -7.51
C GLU A 155 10.73 -1.17 -6.31
N ARG A 156 10.96 -2.34 -5.68
CA ARG A 156 11.94 -2.47 -4.59
C ARG A 156 13.31 -1.99 -5.02
N ASP A 157 13.78 -2.43 -6.18
CA ASP A 157 15.13 -2.10 -6.65
C ASP A 157 15.25 -0.61 -7.02
N GLN A 158 14.17 0.03 -7.49
CA GLN A 158 14.11 1.47 -7.70
C GLN A 158 14.19 2.24 -6.37
N LEU A 159 13.44 1.83 -5.34
CA LEU A 159 13.48 2.45 -4.02
C LEU A 159 14.87 2.35 -3.38
N ILE A 160 15.54 1.19 -3.48
CA ILE A 160 16.92 1.00 -3.00
C ILE A 160 17.86 2.03 -3.63
N ARG A 161 17.79 2.23 -4.94
CA ARG A 161 18.65 3.18 -5.66
C ARG A 161 18.40 4.63 -5.22
N ARG A 162 17.13 5.01 -5.07
CA ARG A 162 16.76 6.38 -4.68
C ARG A 162 17.12 6.69 -3.22
N LEU A 163 16.99 5.70 -2.33
CA LEU A 163 17.42 5.81 -0.93
C LEU A 163 18.96 5.89 -0.82
N ASP A 164 19.70 5.11 -1.60
CA ASP A 164 21.18 5.21 -1.68
C ASP A 164 21.61 6.59 -2.19
N ALA A 165 20.94 7.10 -3.23
CA ALA A 165 21.18 8.43 -3.77
C ALA A 165 20.84 9.57 -2.78
N GLY A 166 19.86 9.36 -1.90
CA GLY A 166 19.49 10.29 -0.84
C GLY A 166 20.34 10.18 0.42
N GLY A 167 21.39 9.34 0.40
CA GLY A 167 22.35 9.21 1.49
C GLY A 167 21.93 8.26 2.61
N VAL A 168 20.90 7.43 2.40
CA VAL A 168 20.50 6.41 3.38
C VAL A 168 21.56 5.30 3.42
N PRO A 169 22.13 4.97 4.58
CA PRO A 169 23.19 3.96 4.69
C PRO A 169 22.76 2.57 4.19
N ARG A 170 23.64 1.89 3.45
CA ARG A 170 23.34 0.59 2.82
C ARG A 170 23.09 -0.55 3.80
N ASP A 171 23.64 -0.47 5.00
CA ASP A 171 23.38 -1.38 6.12
C ASP A 171 21.94 -1.22 6.63
N VAL A 172 21.43 0.01 6.71
CA VAL A 172 20.02 0.28 7.02
C VAL A 172 19.12 -0.33 5.95
N LEU A 173 19.41 -0.09 4.66
CA LEU A 173 18.65 -0.70 3.55
C LEU A 173 18.66 -2.23 3.60
N ALA A 174 19.82 -2.82 3.87
CA ALA A 174 20.01 -4.26 3.99
C ALA A 174 19.17 -4.85 5.14
N HIS A 175 19.18 -4.17 6.30
CA HIS A 175 18.38 -4.54 7.45
C HIS A 175 16.88 -4.46 7.17
N THR A 176 16.41 -3.36 6.56
CA THR A 176 15.00 -3.12 6.24
C THR A 176 14.36 -4.22 5.39
N ILE A 177 15.11 -4.85 4.49
CA ILE A 177 14.59 -5.90 3.59
C ILE A 177 15.10 -7.32 3.93
N GLY A 178 15.81 -7.48 5.04
CA GLY A 178 16.39 -8.77 5.46
C GLY A 178 17.37 -9.37 4.44
N ARG A 179 18.15 -8.55 3.72
CA ARG A 179 19.10 -9.02 2.70
C ARG A 179 20.54 -8.66 3.04
N ASN A 180 21.49 -9.38 2.43
CA ASN A 180 22.91 -9.09 2.56
C ASN A 180 23.30 -7.76 1.91
N ILE A 181 24.13 -6.98 2.62
CA ILE A 181 24.63 -5.66 2.19
C ILE A 181 25.35 -5.70 0.84
N SER A 182 26.07 -6.78 0.53
CA SER A 182 26.75 -6.98 -0.76
C SER A 182 25.77 -6.99 -1.94
N ARG A 183 24.54 -7.49 -1.71
CA ARG A 183 23.48 -7.56 -2.73
C ARG A 183 22.86 -6.17 -2.96
N ILE A 184 22.71 -5.37 -1.92
CA ILE A 184 22.34 -3.94 -2.03
C ILE A 184 23.38 -3.21 -2.88
N GLY A 185 24.68 -3.40 -2.57
CA GLY A 185 25.76 -2.78 -3.33
C GLY A 185 25.87 -3.21 -4.80
N GLN A 186 25.36 -4.39 -5.17
CA GLN A 186 25.23 -4.80 -6.58
C GLN A 186 24.05 -4.09 -7.27
N LEU A 187 22.90 -3.99 -6.59
CA LEU A 187 21.72 -3.32 -7.11
C LEU A 187 21.94 -1.83 -7.36
N CYS A 188 22.68 -1.15 -6.46
CA CYS A 188 23.01 0.27 -6.64
C CYS A 188 24.01 0.54 -7.78
N ARG A 189 24.82 -0.46 -8.18
CA ARG A 189 25.78 -0.33 -9.29
C ARG A 189 25.18 -0.61 -10.67
N THR A 190 24.04 -1.27 -10.73
CA THR A 190 23.44 -1.71 -12.00
C THR A 190 22.38 -0.70 -12.43
N SER A 191 22.76 0.27 -13.27
CA SER A 191 21.80 1.18 -13.93
C SER A 191 21.01 0.44 -15.02
N PRO A 192 19.72 0.75 -15.26
CA PRO A 192 18.95 0.16 -16.36
C PRO A 192 19.46 0.58 -17.76
N THR A 193 20.31 1.60 -17.84
CA THR A 193 20.85 2.15 -19.08
C THR A 193 22.25 1.60 -19.36
N GLY A 194 22.30 0.45 -20.02
CA GLY A 194 23.56 -0.19 -20.40
C GLY A 194 23.41 -1.31 -21.43
N ARG A 195 22.44 -1.19 -22.35
CA ARG A 195 22.39 -2.02 -23.56
C ARG A 195 22.65 -1.13 -24.78
N THR A 196 23.81 -0.47 -24.80
CA THR A 196 24.31 0.17 -26.00
C THR A 196 24.97 -0.93 -26.83
N ASN A 197 24.30 -1.34 -27.90
CA ASN A 197 24.88 -2.23 -28.89
C ASN A 197 26.23 -1.66 -29.34
N CYS A 198 27.28 -2.44 -29.14
CA CYS A 198 28.60 -2.20 -29.68
C CYS A 198 28.49 -2.42 -31.19
N THR A 199 28.22 -1.36 -31.96
CA THR A 199 28.50 -1.34 -33.39
C THR A 199 29.92 -0.83 -33.53
N THR A 200 30.85 -1.77 -33.65
CA THR A 200 32.18 -1.56 -34.23
C THR A 200 32.00 -0.87 -35.56
N VAL A 201 32.60 0.31 -35.73
CA VAL A 201 32.88 0.86 -37.05
C VAL A 201 34.38 1.07 -37.09
N ASP A 202 35.06 0.11 -37.69
CA ASP A 202 36.38 0.30 -38.28
C ASP A 202 36.24 1.29 -39.43
N ALA A 203 37.04 2.37 -39.40
CA ALA A 203 37.63 3.05 -40.55
C ALA A 203 38.71 4.03 -40.08
#